data_AF-A0A7S2CJR3-F1
#
_entry.id   AF-A0A7S2CJR3-F1
#
_cell.length_a   1.000
_cell.length_b   1.000
_cell.length_c   1.000
_cell.angle_alpha   90.00
_cell.angle_beta   90.00
_cell.angle_gamma   90.00
#
_symmetry.space_group_name_H-M   'P 1'
#
loop_
_entity.id
_entity.type
_entity.pdbx_description
1 polymer ?
#
loop_
_entity_poly.entity_id
_entity_poly.type
_entity_poly.pdbx_seq_one_letter_code
_entity_poly.pdbx_strand_id
1 'polypeptide(L)'
;ISCDGAFVAIGHEPNTKLFNGQLAMESTGYLETFNSSTACSVEGVYAAGDVADHLYRQAITSAGSGAMASLDAERWLSTMGYGNEEEEAEAALMAELMSSFEDSKGEAAYNVYDNDDMSHVGRKESTAKGGDEPEVEVDQDDLLKWASATGVGSEL
;
A
#
# COMPACT_ATOMS: atom_id res chain seq x y z
N ILE A 1 -11.09 -44.83 -22.90
CA ILE A 1 -10.78 -43.68 -23.77
C ILE A 1 -9.26 -43.51 -23.71
N SER A 2 -8.57 -43.49 -24.85
CA SER A 2 -7.12 -43.27 -24.90
C SER A 2 -6.84 -41.79 -25.15
N CYS A 3 -5.99 -41.15 -24.36
CA CYS A 3 -5.61 -39.74 -24.51
C CYS A 3 -4.21 -39.45 -23.91
N ASP A 4 -3.54 -38.42 -24.43
CA ASP A 4 -2.23 -37.96 -23.93
C ASP A 4 -2.35 -37.01 -22.72
N GLY A 5 -3.53 -36.49 -22.44
CA GLY A 5 -3.78 -35.60 -21.31
C GLY A 5 -5.27 -35.36 -21.05
N ALA A 6 -5.57 -35.03 -19.79
CA ALA A 6 -6.90 -34.64 -19.34
C ALA A 6 -6.77 -33.46 -18.37
N PHE A 7 -7.61 -32.44 -18.55
CA PHE A 7 -7.64 -31.25 -17.71
C PHE A 7 -9.01 -31.16 -17.03
N VAL A 8 -8.99 -30.97 -15.71
CA VAL A 8 -10.21 -30.91 -14.90
C VAL A 8 -10.52 -29.45 -14.59
N ALA A 9 -11.69 -28.99 -15.04
CA ALA A 9 -12.16 -27.63 -14.84
C ALA A 9 -13.49 -27.63 -14.06
N ILE A 10 -13.45 -28.11 -12.81
CA ILE A 10 -14.64 -28.18 -11.92
C ILE A 10 -14.84 -26.92 -11.06
N GLY A 11 -13.95 -25.94 -11.21
CA GLY A 11 -13.92 -24.73 -10.38
C GLY A 11 -12.80 -24.76 -9.33
N HIS A 12 -12.73 -23.70 -8.54
CA HIS A 12 -11.75 -23.52 -7.47
C HIS A 12 -12.48 -23.12 -6.18
N GLU A 13 -12.21 -23.84 -5.09
CA GLU A 13 -12.68 -23.52 -3.76
C GLU A 13 -11.52 -22.90 -2.97
N PRO A 14 -11.60 -21.62 -2.56
CA PRO A 14 -10.54 -20.98 -1.79
C PRO A 14 -10.43 -21.58 -0.38
N ASN A 15 -9.22 -21.64 0.17
CA ASN A 15 -8.95 -22.24 1.48
C ASN A 15 -9.26 -21.26 2.63
N THR A 16 -10.52 -20.84 2.73
CA THR A 16 -10.97 -19.75 3.61
C THR A 16 -11.96 -20.20 4.68
N LYS A 17 -12.29 -21.50 4.72
CA LYS A 17 -13.25 -22.08 5.68
C LYS A 17 -12.93 -21.74 7.14
N LEU A 18 -11.65 -21.57 7.46
CA LEU A 18 -11.19 -21.24 8.81
C LEU A 18 -11.58 -19.82 9.25
N PHE A 19 -11.94 -18.94 8.31
CA PHE A 19 -12.31 -17.54 8.55
C PHE A 19 -13.83 -17.30 8.52
N ASN A 20 -14.63 -18.35 8.33
CA ASN A 20 -16.09 -18.25 8.29
C ASN A 20 -16.63 -17.58 9.56
N GLY A 21 -17.37 -16.48 9.39
CA GLY A 21 -17.94 -15.70 10.48
C GLY A 21 -16.94 -14.84 11.27
N GLN A 22 -15.67 -14.83 10.87
CA GLN A 22 -14.61 -13.99 11.45
C GLN A 22 -14.22 -12.84 10.51
N LEU A 23 -14.15 -13.12 9.21
CA LEU A 23 -13.88 -12.13 8.17
C LEU A 23 -15.07 -11.98 7.23
N ALA A 24 -15.19 -10.80 6.61
CA ALA A 24 -16.11 -10.59 5.49
C ALA A 24 -15.67 -11.45 4.30
N MET A 25 -16.65 -12.12 3.70
CA MET A 25 -16.45 -13.12 2.67
C MET A 25 -17.55 -13.01 1.63
N GLU A 26 -17.17 -13.16 0.37
CA GLU A 26 -18.11 -13.27 -0.72
C GLU A 26 -18.94 -14.56 -0.58
N SER A 27 -20.10 -14.60 -1.25
CA SER A 27 -20.93 -15.81 -1.32
C SER A 27 -20.22 -17.00 -1.98
N THR A 28 -19.18 -16.73 -2.76
CA THR A 28 -18.30 -17.69 -3.46
C THR A 28 -17.21 -18.26 -2.53
N GLY A 29 -17.05 -17.71 -1.32
CA GLY A 29 -16.07 -18.13 -0.33
C GLY A 29 -14.73 -17.38 -0.35
N TYR A 30 -14.54 -16.39 -1.24
CA TYR A 30 -13.32 -15.57 -1.24
C TYR A 30 -13.37 -14.52 -0.12
N LEU A 31 -12.19 -14.12 0.39
CA LEU A 31 -12.08 -13.04 1.37
C LEU A 31 -12.33 -11.69 0.69
N GLU A 32 -13.13 -10.83 1.33
CA GLU A 32 -13.34 -9.47 0.84
C GLU A 32 -12.18 -8.55 1.29
N THR A 33 -11.66 -7.78 0.34
CA THR A 33 -10.65 -6.73 0.59
C THR A 33 -11.22 -5.35 0.30
N PHE A 34 -10.85 -4.35 1.10
CA PHE A 34 -11.49 -3.03 1.06
C PHE A 34 -10.57 -1.93 0.51
N ASN A 35 -11.18 -0.86 -0.01
CA ASN A 35 -10.52 0.41 -0.36
C ASN A 35 -9.32 0.28 -1.33
N SER A 36 -9.38 -0.67 -2.27
CA SER A 36 -8.26 -0.95 -3.19
C SER A 36 -6.94 -1.27 -2.46
N SER A 37 -7.04 -1.82 -1.24
CA SER A 37 -5.94 -2.29 -0.41
C SER A 37 -6.09 -3.79 -0.14
N THR A 38 -5.20 -4.36 0.66
CA THR A 38 -5.30 -5.77 1.08
C THR A 38 -6.03 -5.96 2.41
N ALA A 39 -6.53 -4.87 3.02
CA ALA A 39 -7.18 -4.92 4.32
C ALA A 39 -8.52 -5.68 4.27
N CYS A 40 -8.76 -6.49 5.29
CA CYS A 40 -10.01 -7.22 5.50
C CYS A 40 -10.95 -6.45 6.44
N SER A 41 -12.07 -7.09 6.81
CA SER A 41 -13.08 -6.51 7.71
C SER A 41 -12.60 -6.34 9.16
N VAL A 42 -11.53 -7.02 9.55
CA VAL A 42 -10.93 -6.93 10.89
C VAL A 42 -9.61 -6.18 10.76
N GLU A 43 -9.43 -5.18 11.60
CA GLU A 43 -8.22 -4.36 11.63
C GLU A 43 -6.97 -5.22 11.93
N GLY A 44 -5.87 -4.95 11.21
CA GLY A 44 -4.64 -5.74 11.31
C GLY A 44 -4.69 -7.08 10.58
N VAL A 45 -5.79 -7.42 9.91
CA VAL A 45 -5.91 -8.62 9.07
C VAL A 45 -5.90 -8.23 7.59
N TYR A 46 -5.06 -8.92 6.82
CA TYR A 46 -4.85 -8.67 5.40
C TYR A 46 -4.97 -9.96 4.61
N ALA A 47 -5.48 -9.87 3.37
CA ALA A 47 -5.62 -10.99 2.45
C ALA A 47 -4.89 -10.73 1.13
N ALA A 48 -4.22 -11.75 0.61
CA ALA A 48 -3.47 -11.69 -0.63
C ALA A 48 -3.52 -13.01 -1.39
N GLY A 49 -3.34 -12.94 -2.69
CA GLY A 49 -3.36 -14.08 -3.61
C GLY A 49 -4.73 -14.71 -3.81
N ASP A 50 -4.73 -15.98 -4.24
CA ASP A 50 -5.93 -16.70 -4.70
C ASP A 50 -7.07 -16.80 -3.66
N VAL A 51 -6.83 -16.52 -2.37
CA VAL A 51 -7.91 -16.44 -1.37
C VAL A 51 -8.75 -15.17 -1.47
N ALA A 52 -8.21 -14.13 -2.09
CA ALA A 52 -8.86 -12.83 -2.34
C ALA A 52 -8.97 -12.49 -3.85
N ASP A 53 -8.31 -13.26 -4.73
CA ASP A 53 -8.37 -13.09 -6.18
C ASP A 53 -9.16 -14.23 -6.85
N HIS A 54 -10.43 -13.98 -7.18
CA HIS A 54 -11.26 -14.95 -7.92
C HIS A 54 -11.06 -14.89 -9.45
N LEU A 55 -10.47 -13.79 -9.97
CA LEU A 55 -10.38 -13.51 -11.40
C LEU A 55 -9.11 -14.08 -12.04
N TYR A 56 -7.95 -13.63 -11.58
CA TYR A 56 -6.70 -13.87 -12.30
C TYR A 56 -6.04 -15.19 -11.88
N ARG A 57 -5.91 -15.44 -10.57
CA ARG A 57 -5.36 -16.68 -10.01
C ARG A 57 -4.04 -17.08 -10.66
N GLN A 58 -3.15 -16.11 -10.80
CA GLN A 58 -1.82 -16.28 -11.36
C GLN A 58 -0.77 -16.13 -10.26
N ALA A 59 0.31 -16.90 -10.36
CA ALA A 59 1.42 -16.78 -9.40
C ALA A 59 1.95 -15.34 -9.30
N ILE A 60 2.00 -14.60 -10.41
CA ILE A 60 2.49 -13.22 -10.42
C ILE A 60 1.52 -12.23 -9.77
N THR A 61 0.20 -12.41 -9.93
CA THR A 61 -0.79 -11.55 -9.26
C THR A 61 -0.83 -11.83 -7.76
N SER A 62 -0.69 -13.11 -7.38
CA SER A 62 -0.52 -13.53 -5.99
C SER A 62 0.75 -12.95 -5.34
N ALA A 63 1.88 -12.96 -6.03
CA ALA A 63 3.11 -12.35 -5.53
C ALA A 63 2.97 -10.82 -5.36
N GLY A 64 2.35 -10.14 -6.33
CA GLY A 64 2.11 -8.70 -6.26
C GLY A 64 1.22 -8.29 -5.09
N SER A 65 0.08 -8.95 -4.92
CA SER A 65 -0.81 -8.71 -3.78
C SER A 65 -0.17 -9.11 -2.44
N GLY A 66 0.68 -10.14 -2.40
CA GLY A 66 1.44 -10.51 -1.20
C GLY A 66 2.41 -9.41 -0.76
N ALA A 67 3.09 -8.76 -1.71
CA ALA A 67 3.93 -7.61 -1.42
C ALA A 67 3.12 -6.42 -0.88
N MET A 68 1.95 -6.15 -1.45
CA MET A 68 1.04 -5.11 -0.95
C MET A 68 0.60 -5.41 0.49
N ALA A 69 0.17 -6.63 0.78
CA ALA A 69 -0.25 -7.03 2.12
C ALA A 69 0.87 -6.94 3.16
N SER A 70 2.10 -7.25 2.76
CA SER A 70 3.26 -7.12 3.64
C SER A 70 3.52 -5.67 4.03
N LEU A 71 3.38 -4.73 3.07
CA LEU A 71 3.54 -3.30 3.32
C LEU A 71 2.38 -2.72 4.14
N ASP A 72 1.15 -3.15 3.86
CA ASP A 72 -0.01 -2.73 4.64
C ASP A 72 0.11 -3.19 6.10
N ALA A 73 0.56 -4.43 6.32
CA ALA A 73 0.80 -4.98 7.65
C ALA A 73 1.95 -4.29 8.38
N GLU A 74 3.07 -4.05 7.70
CA GLU A 74 4.22 -3.31 8.27
C GLU A 74 3.80 -1.93 8.74
N ARG A 75 3.13 -1.15 7.87
CA ARG A 75 2.66 0.19 8.22
C ARG A 75 1.72 0.18 9.43
N TRP A 76 0.84 -0.82 9.52
CA TRP A 76 -0.08 -0.95 10.66
C TRP A 76 0.67 -1.26 11.95
N LEU A 77 1.64 -2.18 11.92
CA LEU A 77 2.50 -2.47 13.07
C LEU A 77 3.27 -1.23 13.53
N SER A 78 3.87 -0.49 12.60
CA SER A 78 4.60 0.75 12.88
C SER A 78 3.70 1.82 13.51
N THR A 79 2.44 1.93 13.06
CA THR A 79 1.44 2.86 13.64
C THR A 79 1.01 2.45 15.04
N MET A 80 1.02 1.15 15.34
CA MET A 80 0.71 0.60 16.67
C MET A 80 1.90 0.71 17.64
N GLY A 81 3.06 1.20 17.18
CA GLY A 81 4.28 1.33 17.98
C GLY A 81 5.11 0.05 18.06
N TYR A 82 4.84 -0.94 17.21
CA TYR A 82 5.65 -2.16 17.14
C TYR A 82 6.77 -2.00 16.11
N GLY A 83 7.99 -2.43 16.43
CA GLY A 83 9.13 -2.40 15.51
C GLY A 83 10.02 -1.16 15.59
N ASN A 84 9.69 -0.20 16.46
CA ASN A 84 10.49 1.02 16.68
C ASN A 84 11.47 0.88 17.85
N GLU A 85 11.71 -0.33 18.37
CA GLU A 85 12.51 -0.53 19.59
C GLU A 85 13.92 0.07 19.48
N GLU A 86 14.54 -0.05 18.30
CA GLU A 86 15.88 0.48 18.02
C GLU A 86 15.84 2.01 17.87
N GLU A 87 14.85 2.57 17.16
CA GLU A 87 14.65 4.02 17.05
C GLU A 87 14.31 4.67 18.39
N GLU A 88 13.48 4.03 19.22
CA GLU A 88 13.13 4.49 20.56
C GLU A 88 14.34 4.43 21.50
N ALA A 89 15.16 3.37 21.41
CA ALA A 89 16.40 3.25 22.18
C ALA A 89 17.45 4.29 21.75
N GLU A 90 17.63 4.51 20.45
CA GLU A 90 18.51 5.56 19.92
C GLU A 90 18.02 6.96 20.28
N ALA A 91 16.71 7.22 20.19
CA ALA A 91 16.11 8.48 20.60
C ALA A 91 16.27 8.73 22.11
N ALA A 92 16.11 7.69 22.95
CA ALA A 92 16.34 7.78 24.39
C ALA A 92 17.82 8.04 24.73
N LEU A 93 18.74 7.31 24.09
CA LEU A 93 20.19 7.52 24.25
C LEU A 93 20.61 8.92 23.79
N MET A 94 20.06 9.41 22.68
CA MET A 94 20.33 10.74 22.17
C MET A 94 19.74 11.84 23.05
N ALA A 95 18.54 11.64 23.60
CA ALA A 95 17.96 12.55 24.59
C ALA A 95 18.81 12.62 25.88
N GLU A 96 19.31 11.47 26.35
CA GLU A 96 20.22 11.41 27.49
C GLU A 96 21.55 12.13 27.20
N LEU A 97 22.17 11.87 26.04
CA LEU A 97 23.38 12.55 25.58
C LEU A 97 23.18 14.06 25.47
N MET A 98 22.07 14.51 24.88
CA MET A 98 21.76 15.94 24.78
C MET A 98 21.57 16.58 26.15
N SER A 99 20.92 15.90 27.10
CA SER A 99 20.75 16.40 28.47
C SER A 99 22.08 16.54 29.23
N SER A 100 23.05 15.68 28.94
CA SER A 100 24.40 15.74 29.55
C SER A 100 25.25 16.90 29.03
N PHE A 101 24.89 17.49 27.88
CA PHE A 101 25.62 18.58 27.24
C PHE A 101 25.18 19.97 27.74
N GLU A 102 23.98 20.09 28.32
CA GLU A 102 23.44 21.37 28.80
C GLU A 102 24.16 21.89 30.06
N ASP A 103 24.95 21.05 30.76
CA ASP A 103 25.71 21.43 31.95
C ASP A 103 27.08 22.09 31.66
N SER A 104 27.57 22.03 30.41
CA SER A 104 28.79 22.73 29.99
C SER A 104 28.47 23.92 29.08
N LYS A 105 28.17 25.09 29.67
CA LYS A 105 28.23 26.35 28.93
C LYS A 105 29.68 26.62 28.50
N GLY A 106 30.00 26.36 27.24
CA GLY A 106 31.27 26.79 26.65
C GLY A 106 31.51 26.23 25.25
N GLU A 107 31.19 27.05 24.24
CA GLU A 107 31.74 27.04 22.87
C GLU A 107 31.76 25.71 22.09
N ALA A 108 30.70 25.47 21.32
CA ALA A 108 30.72 25.25 19.86
C ALA A 108 29.42 24.54 19.46
N ALA A 109 28.50 25.28 18.86
CA ALA A 109 27.33 24.70 18.20
C ALA A 109 27.82 23.88 16.99
N TYR A 110 27.91 22.57 17.17
CA TYR A 110 28.16 21.63 16.07
C TYR A 110 26.83 21.41 15.34
N ASN A 111 26.53 22.26 14.36
CA ASN A 111 25.41 22.03 13.46
C ASN A 111 25.76 20.85 12.55
N VAL A 112 25.13 19.69 12.76
CA VAL A 112 25.25 18.51 11.88
C VAL A 112 24.45 18.68 10.58
N TYR A 113 23.84 19.85 10.36
CA TYR A 113 23.07 20.16 9.15
C TYR A 113 23.53 21.48 8.52
N ASP A 114 24.81 21.57 8.18
CA ASP A 114 25.20 22.27 6.94
C ASP A 114 25.43 21.19 5.88
N ASN A 115 24.35 20.59 5.42
CA ASN A 115 24.31 19.98 4.10
C ASN A 115 23.89 21.07 3.12
N ASP A 116 24.82 21.97 2.83
CA ASP A 116 24.85 22.58 1.51
C ASP A 116 24.97 21.42 0.51
N ASP A 117 23.90 21.22 -0.26
CA ASP A 117 23.72 20.17 -1.27
C ASP A 117 23.22 18.82 -0.73
N MET A 118 21.91 18.58 -0.86
CA MET A 118 21.22 17.30 -1.18
C MET A 118 19.75 17.37 -0.75
N SER A 119 18.94 18.10 -1.52
CA SER A 119 17.48 17.92 -1.50
C SER A 119 17.13 16.60 -2.20
N HIS A 120 17.32 15.46 -1.53
CA HIS A 120 16.64 14.23 -1.91
C HIS A 120 15.31 14.16 -1.18
N VAL A 121 14.34 14.91 -1.72
CA VAL A 121 12.93 14.55 -1.55
C VAL A 121 12.78 13.24 -2.30
N GLY A 122 12.68 12.13 -1.56
CA GLY A 122 12.36 10.80 -2.08
C GLY A 122 10.92 10.74 -2.61
N ARG A 123 10.60 11.57 -3.61
CA ARG A 123 9.47 11.36 -4.50
C ARG A 123 10.02 10.48 -5.63
N LYS A 124 9.43 9.31 -5.89
CA LYS A 124 9.65 8.61 -7.16
C LYS A 124 9.02 9.48 -8.26
N GLU A 125 9.76 10.51 -8.67
CA GLU A 125 9.47 11.25 -9.88
C GLU A 125 9.93 10.40 -11.06
N SER A 126 8.98 9.95 -11.86
CA SER A 126 9.27 9.49 -13.20
C SER A 126 9.74 10.70 -14.00
N THR A 127 11.05 10.85 -14.18
CA THR A 127 11.63 11.90 -15.01
C THR A 127 11.32 11.63 -16.49
N ALA A 128 10.17 12.11 -16.98
CA ALA A 128 10.03 12.41 -18.39
C ALA A 128 10.74 13.75 -18.63
N LYS A 129 11.78 13.74 -19.45
CA LYS A 129 12.54 14.94 -19.84
C LYS A 129 11.60 16.01 -20.39
N GLY A 130 11.89 17.26 -20.00
CA GLY A 130 11.15 18.44 -20.42
C GLY A 130 10.91 18.55 -21.92
N GLY A 131 9.64 18.77 -22.23
CA GLY A 131 9.12 19.44 -23.41
C GLY A 131 7.87 20.18 -22.92
N ASP A 132 7.67 21.41 -23.39
CA ASP A 132 6.58 22.30 -23.01
C ASP A 132 5.27 21.55 -22.78
N GLU A 133 4.75 21.59 -21.55
CA GLU A 133 3.43 21.03 -21.25
C GLU A 133 2.40 21.86 -22.02
N PRO A 134 1.59 21.27 -22.91
CA PRO A 134 0.50 22.01 -23.52
C PRO A 134 -0.51 22.32 -22.41
N GLU A 135 -0.86 23.60 -22.24
CA GLU A 135 -2.06 23.98 -21.51
C GLU A 135 -3.26 23.29 -22.17
N VAL A 136 -3.73 22.21 -21.54
CA VAL A 136 -4.96 21.54 -21.99
C VAL A 136 -6.12 22.33 -21.40
N GLU A 137 -6.65 23.24 -22.21
CA GLU A 137 -7.92 23.90 -21.93
C GLU A 137 -9.02 22.84 -21.93
N VAL A 138 -9.55 22.53 -20.75
CA VAL A 138 -10.58 21.51 -20.59
C VAL A 138 -11.91 22.08 -21.08
N ASP A 139 -12.31 21.69 -22.28
CA ASP A 139 -13.60 22.03 -22.85
C ASP A 139 -14.73 21.37 -22.03
N GLN A 140 -15.62 22.19 -21.47
CA GLN A 140 -16.77 21.71 -20.70
C GLN A 140 -17.70 20.84 -21.55
N ASP A 141 -17.71 21.03 -22.87
CA ASP A 141 -18.51 20.20 -23.78
C ASP A 141 -17.98 18.77 -23.89
N ASP A 142 -16.67 18.55 -23.74
CA ASP A 142 -16.08 17.21 -23.72
C ASP A 142 -16.31 16.50 -22.38
N LEU A 143 -16.39 17.24 -21.28
CA LEU A 143 -16.81 16.72 -19.98
C LEU A 143 -18.29 16.26 -20.01
N LEU A 144 -19.18 17.00 -20.68
CA LEU A 144 -20.57 16.59 -20.84
C LEU A 144 -20.73 15.35 -21.76
N LYS A 145 -19.91 15.23 -22.81
CA LYS A 145 -19.90 14.02 -23.66
C LYS A 145 -19.40 12.79 -22.90
N TRP A 146 -18.38 12.94 -22.06
CA TRP A 146 -17.90 11.84 -21.22
C TRP A 146 -18.92 11.43 -20.15
N ALA A 147 -19.55 12.40 -19.48
CA ALA A 147 -20.56 12.12 -18.45
C ALA A 147 -21.81 11.43 -19.02
N SER A 148 -22.22 11.78 -20.24
CA SER A 148 -23.33 11.11 -20.93
C SER A 148 -22.98 9.71 -21.44
N ALA A 149 -21.73 9.45 -21.83
CA ALA A 149 -21.27 8.13 -22.26
C ALA A 149 -21.07 7.15 -21.09
N THR A 150 -20.78 7.66 -19.88
CA THR A 150 -20.51 6.84 -18.69
C THR A 150 -21.73 6.68 -17.77
N GLY A 151 -22.82 7.41 -18.02
CA GLY A 151 -24.05 7.33 -17.24
C GLY A 151 -23.93 7.88 -15.81
N VAL A 152 -22.85 8.60 -15.50
CA VAL A 152 -22.55 9.10 -14.14
C VAL A 152 -23.31 10.41 -13.82
N GLY A 153 -24.11 10.94 -14.75
CA GLY A 153 -24.70 12.28 -14.67
C GLY A 153 -26.17 12.37 -14.23
N SER A 154 -26.74 11.41 -13.48
CA SER A 154 -28.08 11.57 -12.90
C SER A 154 -28.04 11.52 -11.39
N GLU A 155 -27.57 12.60 -10.77
CA GLU A 155 -28.00 13.17 -9.47
C GLU A 155 -26.92 14.14 -8.94
N LEU A 156 -27.00 15.40 -9.39
CA LEU A 156 -26.61 16.60 -8.66
C LEU A 156 -27.65 17.69 -8.96
#